data_AF-A0A3Q9NJU5-F1
#
_entry.id   AF-A0A3Q9NJU5-F1
#
_cell.length_a   1.000
_cell.length_b   1.000
_cell.length_c   1.000
_cell.angle_alpha   90.00
_cell.angle_beta   90.00
_cell.angle_gamma   90.00
#
_symmetry.space_group_name_H-M   'P 1'
#
loop_
_entity.id
_entity.type
_entity.pdbx_description
1 polymer ?
#
loop_
_entity_poly.entity_id
_entity_poly.type
_entity_poly.pdbx_seq_one_letter_code
_entity_poly.pdbx_strand_id
1 'polypeptide(L)'
;MKESDWKKFKVIKERAIERFCTQALDEFGEVISNTDEHVHNRYLQLYKLVQNRDKEMSLIFDDHSRSNAPMQLTAIRAKGLADESLLGELSDEFREQTDPKRFGWE
;
A
#
# COMPACT_ATOMS: atom_id res chain seq x y z
N MET A 1 7.14 14.89 -13.30
CA MET A 1 7.47 14.86 -11.85
C MET A 1 8.76 15.63 -11.60
N LYS A 2 8.76 16.51 -10.60
CA LYS A 2 9.94 17.30 -10.19
C LYS A 2 10.84 16.48 -9.26
N GLU A 3 12.11 16.88 -9.13
CA GLU A 3 13.06 16.20 -8.22
C GLU A 3 12.60 16.24 -6.75
N SER A 4 11.97 17.34 -6.33
CA SER A 4 11.39 17.48 -5.00
C SER A 4 10.28 16.46 -4.72
N ASP A 5 9.40 16.27 -5.71
CA ASP A 5 8.29 15.31 -5.62
C ASP A 5 8.83 13.87 -5.60
N TRP A 6 9.87 13.58 -6.38
CA TRP A 6 10.53 12.28 -6.36
C TRP A 6 11.10 11.94 -4.98
N LYS A 7 11.80 12.88 -4.35
CA LYS A 7 12.35 12.66 -2.99
C LYS A 7 11.25 12.39 -1.97
N LYS A 8 10.16 13.16 -2.01
CA LYS A 8 8.99 12.99 -1.12
C LYS A 8 8.26 11.68 -1.38
N PHE A 9 8.06 11.32 -2.65
CA PHE A 9 7.45 10.06 -3.05
C PHE A 9 8.18 8.85 -2.46
N LYS A 10 9.52 8.84 -2.45
CA LYS A 10 10.27 7.73 -1.84
C LYS A 10 9.95 7.57 -0.35
N VAL A 11 9.88 8.67 0.39
CA VAL A 11 9.52 8.65 1.82
C VAL A 11 8.07 8.19 2.02
N ILE A 12 7.14 8.66 1.17
CA ILE A 12 5.75 8.19 1.18
C ILE A 12 5.68 6.68 0.91
N LYS A 13 6.44 6.18 -0.08
CA LYS A 13 6.50 4.76 -0.42
C LYS A 13 7.01 3.91 0.74
N GLU A 14 8.09 4.33 1.39
CA GLU A 14 8.65 3.64 2.56
C GLU A 14 7.62 3.55 3.70
N ARG A 15 6.97 4.67 4.07
CA ARG A 15 5.92 4.67 5.10
C ARG A 15 4.69 3.86 4.71
N ALA A 16 4.33 3.84 3.43
CA ALA A 16 3.21 3.06 2.94
C ALA A 16 3.50 1.55 3.03
N ILE A 17 4.74 1.12 2.77
CA ILE A 17 5.17 -0.27 2.98
C ILE A 17 5.08 -0.65 4.46
N GLU A 18 5.56 0.20 5.35
CA GLU A 18 5.45 -0.04 6.81
C GLU A 18 3.99 -0.21 7.24
N ARG A 19 3.11 0.71 6.85
CA ARG A 19 1.67 0.64 7.16
C ARG A 19 1.03 -0.63 6.59
N PHE A 20 1.34 -0.97 5.34
CA PHE A 20 0.82 -2.18 4.69
C PHE A 20 1.25 -3.45 5.44
N CYS A 21 2.53 -3.53 5.82
CA CYS A 21 3.08 -4.64 6.57
C CYS A 21 2.44 -4.76 7.96
N THR A 22 2.27 -3.64 8.68
CA THR A 22 1.58 -3.64 9.98
C THR A 22 0.16 -4.18 9.85
N GLN A 23 -0.63 -3.67 8.89
CA GLN A 23 -1.99 -4.17 8.64
C GLN A 23 -2.01 -5.66 8.32
N ALA A 24 -1.10 -6.13 7.45
CA ALA A 24 -1.01 -7.55 7.10
C ALA A 24 -0.68 -8.42 8.31
N LEU A 25 0.26 -7.99 9.16
CA LEU A 25 0.65 -8.72 10.37
C LEU A 25 -0.48 -8.77 11.39
N ASP A 26 -1.25 -7.69 11.54
CA ASP A 26 -2.43 -7.66 12.41
C ASP A 26 -3.50 -8.66 11.92
N GLU A 27 -3.82 -8.64 10.62
CA GLU A 27 -4.75 -9.60 10.00
C GLU A 27 -4.29 -11.06 10.18
N PHE A 28 -2.98 -11.32 10.03
CA PHE A 28 -2.43 -12.65 10.26
C PHE A 28 -2.59 -13.07 11.74
N GLY A 29 -2.38 -12.14 12.67
CA GLY A 29 -2.56 -12.34 14.10
C GLY A 29 -4.00 -12.74 14.45
N GLU A 30 -5.00 -12.13 13.83
CA GLU A 30 -6.41 -12.50 13.99
C GLU A 30 -6.68 -13.96 13.58
N VAL A 31 -6.17 -14.38 12.43
CA VAL A 31 -6.33 -15.78 11.96
C VAL A 31 -5.61 -16.76 12.87
N ILE A 32 -4.39 -16.43 13.32
CA ILE A 32 -3.59 -17.28 14.21
C ILE A 32 -4.29 -17.46 15.56
N SER A 33 -4.82 -16.39 16.13
CA SER A 33 -5.41 -16.37 17.46
C SER A 33 -6.85 -16.89 17.54
N ASN A 34 -7.52 -17.11 16.41
CA ASN A 34 -8.90 -17.62 16.36
C ASN A 34 -9.04 -19.08 16.83
N THR A 35 -9.14 -19.31 18.14
CA THR A 35 -9.25 -20.65 18.73
C THR A 35 -10.58 -21.37 18.45
N ASP A 36 -11.58 -20.66 17.93
CA ASP A 36 -12.88 -21.25 17.57
C ASP A 36 -12.82 -22.07 16.28
N GLU A 37 -11.77 -21.87 15.47
CA GLU A 37 -11.52 -22.59 14.21
C GLU A 37 -10.49 -23.72 14.39
N HIS A 38 -10.72 -24.82 13.68
CA HIS A 38 -9.81 -25.97 13.71
C HIS A 38 -8.40 -25.58 13.23
N VAL A 39 -7.37 -26.10 13.91
CA VAL A 39 -5.97 -25.69 13.68
C VAL A 39 -5.51 -25.81 12.22
N HIS A 40 -5.92 -26.87 11.53
CA HIS A 40 -5.60 -27.05 10.11
C HIS A 40 -6.30 -26.02 9.20
N ASN A 41 -7.52 -25.61 9.55
CA ASN A 41 -8.25 -24.59 8.78
C ASN A 41 -7.63 -23.21 8.97
N ARG A 42 -7.25 -22.85 10.20
CA ARG A 42 -6.45 -21.63 10.47
C ARG A 42 -5.17 -21.59 9.66
N TYR A 43 -4.43 -22.71 9.61
CA TYR A 43 -3.22 -22.81 8.79
C TYR A 43 -3.48 -22.52 7.31
N LEU A 44 -4.51 -23.14 6.73
CA LEU A 44 -4.86 -22.93 5.32
C LEU A 44 -5.37 -21.51 5.03
N GLN A 45 -6.15 -20.93 5.95
CA GLN A 45 -6.63 -19.55 5.85
C GLN A 45 -5.45 -18.56 5.87
N LEU A 46 -4.54 -18.72 6.83
CA LEU A 46 -3.34 -17.89 6.94
C LEU A 46 -2.49 -17.99 5.66
N TYR A 47 -2.25 -19.20 5.16
CA TYR A 47 -1.47 -19.40 3.93
C TYR A 47 -2.06 -18.63 2.74
N LYS A 48 -3.37 -18.73 2.52
CA LYS A 48 -4.06 -17.99 1.44
C LYS A 48 -3.98 -16.48 1.66
N LEU A 49 -4.15 -16.03 2.90
CA LEU A 49 -4.11 -14.61 3.25
C LEU A 49 -2.73 -14.00 2.98
N VAL A 50 -1.65 -14.68 3.39
CA VAL A 50 -0.27 -14.30 3.07
C VAL A 50 -0.06 -14.19 1.56
N GLN A 51 -0.50 -15.19 0.78
CA GLN A 51 -0.39 -15.16 -0.68
C GLN A 51 -1.14 -13.98 -1.31
N ASN A 52 -2.31 -13.62 -0.77
CA ASN A 52 -3.09 -12.50 -1.28
C ASN A 52 -2.42 -11.16 -0.96
N ARG A 53 -1.92 -10.99 0.27
CA ARG A 53 -1.19 -9.77 0.69
C ARG A 53 0.13 -9.62 -0.07
N ASP A 54 0.85 -10.71 -0.35
CA ASP A 54 2.08 -10.67 -1.15
C ASP A 54 1.81 -10.20 -2.59
N LYS A 55 0.75 -10.72 -3.22
CA LYS A 55 0.31 -10.25 -4.55
C LYS A 55 -0.07 -8.78 -4.53
N GLU A 56 -0.79 -8.33 -3.50
CA GLU A 56 -1.17 -6.92 -3.38
C GLU A 56 0.04 -6.01 -3.16
N MET A 57 0.99 -6.41 -2.31
CA MET A 57 2.27 -5.72 -2.11
C MET A 57 3.01 -5.56 -3.43
N SER A 58 3.16 -6.64 -4.20
CA SER A 58 3.79 -6.63 -5.52
C SER A 58 3.08 -5.64 -6.46
N LEU A 59 1.75 -5.68 -6.56
CA LEU A 59 0.98 -4.79 -7.43
C LEU A 59 1.14 -3.29 -7.08
N ILE A 60 1.29 -2.96 -5.80
CA ILE A 60 1.40 -1.56 -5.35
C ILE A 60 2.84 -1.07 -5.43
N PHE A 61 3.80 -1.90 -5.02
CA PHE A 61 5.16 -1.45 -4.70
C PHE A 61 6.25 -2.01 -5.60
N ASP A 62 5.99 -3.00 -6.44
CA ASP A 62 7.01 -3.47 -7.40
C ASP A 62 7.31 -2.39 -8.41
N ASP A 63 8.58 -2.34 -8.82
CA ASP A 63 9.20 -1.28 -9.62
C ASP A 63 9.52 0.00 -8.83
N HIS A 64 10.74 0.50 -8.95
CA HIS A 64 11.19 1.76 -8.33
C HIS A 64 11.74 2.70 -9.40
N SER A 65 10.88 3.08 -10.34
CA SER A 65 11.20 4.03 -11.40
C SER A 65 10.37 5.30 -11.29
N ARG A 66 10.95 6.41 -11.78
CA ARG A 66 10.25 7.71 -11.82
C ARG A 66 9.03 7.71 -12.73
N SER A 67 9.05 6.91 -13.80
CA SER A 67 7.94 6.76 -14.73
C SER A 67 6.74 6.06 -14.08
N ASN A 68 6.98 5.15 -13.14
CA ASN A 68 5.92 4.40 -12.46
C ASN A 68 5.46 5.05 -11.14
N ALA A 69 6.22 6.00 -10.60
CA ALA A 69 5.88 6.74 -9.39
C ALA A 69 4.45 7.33 -9.37
N PRO A 70 3.91 7.91 -10.47
CA PRO A 70 2.54 8.41 -10.46
C PRO A 70 1.52 7.30 -10.23
N MET A 71 1.64 6.18 -10.96
CA MET A 71 0.73 5.04 -10.84
C MET A 71 0.81 4.41 -9.44
N GLN A 72 2.03 4.24 -8.91
CA GLN A 72 2.23 3.73 -7.56
C GLN A 72 1.64 4.65 -6.49
N LEU A 73 1.83 5.97 -6.62
CA LEU A 73 1.25 6.92 -5.68
C LEU A 73 -0.29 6.90 -5.73
N THR A 74 -0.88 6.79 -6.92
CA THR A 74 -2.34 6.60 -7.06
C THR A 74 -2.80 5.34 -6.32
N ALA A 75 -2.11 4.20 -6.49
CA ALA A 75 -2.45 2.95 -5.81
C ALA A 75 -2.31 3.07 -4.28
N ILE A 76 -1.21 3.65 -3.80
CA ILE A 76 -0.96 3.91 -2.37
C ILE A 76 -2.10 4.76 -1.78
N ARG A 77 -2.53 5.81 -2.49
CA ARG A 77 -3.63 6.68 -2.05
C ARG A 77 -4.98 5.96 -2.06
N ALA A 78 -5.30 5.22 -3.12
CA ALA A 78 -6.54 4.46 -3.23
C ALA A 78 -6.67 3.38 -2.14
N LYS A 79 -5.55 2.87 -1.65
CA LYS A 79 -5.50 1.90 -0.55
C LYS A 79 -5.47 2.55 0.85
N GLY A 80 -5.56 3.87 0.94
CA GLY A 80 -5.47 4.60 2.21
C GLY A 80 -4.11 4.46 2.91
N LEU A 81 -3.06 4.09 2.17
CA LEU A 81 -1.72 3.86 2.72
C LEU A 81 -0.88 5.15 2.77
N ALA A 82 -1.30 6.18 2.02
CA ALA A 82 -0.58 7.44 1.96
C ALA A 82 -0.55 8.15 3.32
N ASP A 83 0.61 8.71 3.68
CA ASP A 83 0.69 9.67 4.76
C ASP A 83 0.20 11.03 4.26
N GLU A 84 -0.98 11.45 4.69
CA GLU A 84 -1.62 12.70 4.26
C GLU A 84 -0.76 13.94 4.52
N SER A 85 0.07 13.93 5.58
CA SER A 85 0.97 15.04 5.88
C SER A 85 2.05 15.18 4.79
N LEU A 86 2.69 14.07 4.42
CA LEU A 86 3.69 14.04 3.36
C LEU A 86 3.07 14.24 1.98
N LEU A 87 1.87 13.70 1.76
CA LEU A 87 1.12 13.91 0.53
C LEU A 87 0.86 15.40 0.35
N GLY A 88 0.48 16.12 1.41
CA GLY A 88 0.25 17.56 1.43
C GLY A 88 1.46 18.40 1.02
N GLU A 89 2.68 17.87 1.15
CA GLU A 89 3.91 18.55 0.75
C GLU A 89 4.25 18.42 -0.74
N LEU A 90 3.60 17.50 -1.48
CA LEU A 90 3.83 17.34 -2.91
C LEU A 90 3.31 18.55 -3.69
N SER A 91 3.87 18.78 -4.87
CA SER A 91 3.35 19.82 -5.77
C SER A 91 1.90 19.55 -6.19
N ASP A 92 1.12 20.61 -6.38
CA ASP A 92 -0.29 20.53 -6.82
C ASP A 92 -0.44 19.67 -8.07
N GLU A 93 0.42 19.92 -9.06
CA GLU A 93 0.48 19.16 -10.31
C GLU A 93 0.60 17.64 -10.06
N PHE A 94 1.48 17.22 -9.16
CA PHE A 94 1.70 15.80 -8.88
C PHE A 94 0.58 15.19 -8.02
N ARG A 95 0.01 15.96 -7.09
CA ARG A 95 -1.17 15.54 -6.30
C ARG A 95 -2.39 15.36 -7.19
N GLU A 96 -2.65 16.29 -8.10
CA GLU A 96 -3.74 16.18 -9.06
C GLU A 96 -3.49 15.03 -10.03
N GLN A 97 -2.26 14.85 -10.53
CA GLN A 97 -1.91 13.74 -11.42
C GLN A 97 -2.22 12.37 -10.81
N THR A 98 -2.04 12.24 -9.50
CA THR A 98 -2.10 10.96 -8.78
C THR A 98 -3.37 10.79 -7.95
N ASP A 99 -4.39 11.64 -8.16
CA ASP A 99 -5.66 11.53 -7.44
C ASP A 99 -6.43 10.27 -7.89
N PRO A 100 -6.70 9.31 -6.99
CA PRO A 100 -7.48 8.10 -7.30
C PRO A 100 -8.83 8.39 -7.95
N LYS A 101 -9.47 9.51 -7.59
CA LYS A 101 -10.78 9.90 -8.13
C LYS A 101 -10.77 10.10 -9.64
N ARG A 102 -9.61 10.41 -10.23
CA ARG A 102 -9.45 10.55 -11.68
C ARG A 102 -9.57 9.22 -12.44
N PHE A 103 -9.42 8.11 -11.74
CA PHE A 103 -9.44 6.76 -12.29
C PHE A 103 -10.68 5.97 -11.85
N GLY A 104 -11.64 6.63 -11.18
CA GLY A 104 -12.83 5.98 -10.63
C GLY A 104 -12.53 5.09 -9.43
N TRP A 105 -11.42 5.33 -8.73
CA TRP A 105 -11.07 4.66 -7.49
C TRP A 105 -11.55 5.56 -6.33
N GLU A 106 -12.48 5.03 -5.52
CA GLU A 106 -12.97 5.68 -4.29
C GLU A 106 -12.17 5.19 -3.08
#